data_AF-A0A8S9XW47-F1
#
_entry.id   AF-A0A8S9XW47-F1
#
_cell.length_a   1.000
_cell.length_b   1.000
_cell.length_c   1.000
_cell.angle_alpha   90.00
_cell.angle_beta   90.00
_cell.angle_gamma   90.00
#
_symmetry.space_group_name_H-M   'P 1'
#
loop_
_entity.id
_entity.type
_entity.pdbx_description
1 polymer ?
#
loop_
_entity_poly.entity_id
_entity_poly.type
_entity_poly.pdbx_seq_one_letter_code
_entity_poly.pdbx_strand_id
1 'polypeptide(L)'
;MSTGCWQNDDFLSRNTKEEKKMQLATAAQPKPEKSKEKAPKESRSFMLNLFRGVVEPSQVFPYPDVLTPEQTDTLNMLIDPVSKFFEVS
;
A
#
# COMPACT_ATOMS: atom_id res chain seq x y z
N MET A 1 -8.52 73.19 24.09
CA MET A 1 -9.76 72.38 24.13
C MET A 1 -9.92 71.70 22.78
N SER A 2 -9.59 70.40 22.67
CA SER A 2 -10.24 69.50 21.71
C SER A 2 -9.94 68.06 22.10
N THR A 3 -10.99 67.36 22.49
CA THR A 3 -11.12 65.95 22.82
C THR A 3 -11.34 65.10 21.57
N GLY A 4 -10.95 63.82 21.64
CA GLY A 4 -11.43 62.74 20.76
C GLY A 4 -10.32 62.17 19.85
N CYS A 5 -10.19 60.87 19.60
CA CYS A 5 -10.98 59.69 19.96
C CYS A 5 -10.03 58.49 19.94
N TRP A 6 -10.25 57.53 20.84
CA TRP A 6 -9.62 56.21 20.75
C TRP A 6 -10.25 55.46 19.57
N GLN A 7 -9.45 55.07 18.58
CA GLN A 7 -9.92 54.27 17.45
C GLN A 7 -10.09 52.81 17.93
N ASN A 8 -11.31 52.48 18.34
CA ASN A 8 -11.77 51.16 18.79
C ASN A 8 -11.99 50.15 17.64
N ASP A 9 -11.38 50.36 16.47
CA ASP A 9 -11.69 49.59 15.24
C ASP A 9 -10.72 48.42 14.97
N ASP A 10 -9.51 48.43 15.53
CA ASP A 10 -8.49 47.39 15.28
C ASP A 10 -8.65 46.10 16.10
N PHE A 11 -9.38 46.18 17.23
CA PHE A 11 -9.57 45.02 18.11
C PHE A 11 -10.63 44.05 17.57
N LEU A 12 -11.72 44.57 16.99
CA LEU A 12 -12.80 43.75 16.42
C LEU A 12 -12.38 42.96 15.18
N SER A 13 -11.41 43.47 14.41
CA SER A 13 -10.94 42.83 13.18
C SER A 13 -10.04 41.61 13.43
N ARG A 14 -9.30 41.59 14.54
CA ARG A 14 -8.43 40.45 14.91
C ARG A 14 -9.22 39.26 15.46
N ASN A 15 -10.25 39.51 16.28
CA ASN A 15 -11.08 38.45 16.84
C ASN A 15 -11.96 37.77 15.78
N THR A 16 -12.51 38.53 14.83
CA THR A 16 -13.37 37.98 13.76
C THR A 16 -12.61 37.08 12.77
N LYS A 17 -11.32 37.34 12.52
CA LYS A 17 -10.51 36.52 11.61
C LYS A 17 -10.17 35.14 12.19
N GLU A 18 -9.96 35.07 13.50
CA GLU A 18 -9.69 33.81 14.22
C GLU A 18 -10.98 33.04 14.54
N GLU A 19 -12.11 33.73 14.80
CA GLU A 19 -13.43 33.10 14.93
C GLU A 19 -13.87 32.41 13.62
N LYS A 20 -13.64 33.04 12.46
CA LYS A 20 -13.97 32.44 11.17
C LYS A 20 -13.15 31.17 10.88
N LYS A 21 -11.90 31.11 11.35
CA LYS A 21 -11.04 29.92 11.24
C LYS A 21 -11.55 28.74 12.07
N MET A 22 -12.11 28.99 13.27
CA MET A 22 -12.69 27.93 14.10
C MET A 22 -14.02 27.41 13.55
N GLN A 23 -14.83 28.25 12.89
CA GLN A 23 -16.10 27.81 12.29
C GLN A 23 -15.91 26.86 11.09
N LEU A 24 -14.81 26.99 10.34
CA LEU A 24 -14.45 26.07 9.25
C LEU A 24 -13.95 24.71 9.76
N ALA A 25 -13.57 24.60 11.03
CA ALA A 25 -13.16 23.33 11.66
C ALA A 25 -14.35 22.51 12.20
N THR A 26 -15.53 23.12 12.36
CA THR A 26 -16.80 22.48 12.76
C THR A 26 -17.74 22.23 11.57
N ALA A 27 -17.34 22.59 10.35
CA ALA A 27 -17.94 21.94 9.17
C ALA A 27 -17.52 20.47 9.23
N ALA A 28 -18.50 19.57 9.32
CA ALA A 28 -18.29 18.14 9.28
C ALA A 28 -17.44 17.81 8.05
N GLN A 29 -16.14 17.65 8.26
CA GLN A 29 -15.29 16.96 7.31
C GLN A 29 -15.99 15.62 7.10
N PRO A 30 -16.35 15.22 5.86
CA PRO A 30 -16.80 13.86 5.64
C PRO A 30 -15.70 12.98 6.19
N LYS A 31 -16.00 12.32 7.32
CA LYS A 31 -15.21 11.26 7.91
C LYS A 31 -14.73 10.44 6.71
N PRO A 32 -13.41 10.31 6.44
CA PRO A 32 -12.96 9.51 5.31
C PRO A 32 -13.68 8.19 5.46
N GLU A 33 -14.62 7.97 4.54
CA GLU A 33 -15.54 6.87 4.61
C GLU A 33 -14.68 5.64 4.82
N LYS A 34 -15.08 4.83 5.80
CA LYS A 34 -14.56 3.49 6.05
C LYS A 34 -14.02 2.96 4.74
N SER A 35 -12.69 2.80 4.72
CA SER A 35 -11.94 1.99 3.76
C SER A 35 -12.88 1.37 2.75
N LYS A 36 -12.99 1.97 1.55
CA LYS A 36 -13.56 1.26 0.40
C LYS A 36 -13.02 -0.15 0.49
N GLU A 37 -13.89 -1.10 0.83
CA GLU A 37 -13.54 -2.51 0.82
C GLU A 37 -12.99 -2.70 -0.58
N LYS A 38 -11.65 -2.80 -0.67
CA LYS A 38 -11.01 -3.03 -1.96
C LYS A 38 -11.63 -4.34 -2.39
N ALA A 39 -12.39 -4.29 -3.48
CA ALA A 39 -12.93 -5.49 -4.11
C ALA A 39 -11.82 -6.56 -4.06
N PRO A 40 -12.11 -7.78 -3.57
CA PRO A 40 -11.09 -8.77 -3.31
C PRO A 40 -10.15 -8.82 -4.51
N LYS A 41 -8.89 -8.41 -4.31
CA LYS A 41 -7.91 -8.44 -5.39
C LYS A 41 -7.81 -9.90 -5.81
N GLU A 42 -8.27 -10.21 -7.01
CA GLU A 42 -8.21 -11.56 -7.54
C GLU A 42 -6.73 -11.98 -7.50
N SER A 43 -6.44 -12.96 -6.63
CA SER A 43 -5.10 -13.48 -6.48
C SER A 43 -4.85 -14.51 -7.55
N ARG A 44 -3.67 -14.54 -8.17
CA ARG A 44 -3.29 -15.64 -9.07
C ARG A 44 -2.82 -16.89 -8.34
N SER A 45 -2.76 -16.85 -7.00
CA SER A 45 -2.35 -18.00 -6.19
C SER A 45 -3.38 -19.11 -6.26
N PHE A 46 -2.95 -20.28 -6.74
CA PHE A 46 -3.75 -21.50 -6.77
C PHE A 46 -4.32 -21.84 -5.38
N MET A 47 -3.49 -21.81 -4.34
CA MET A 47 -3.92 -22.19 -2.98
C MET A 47 -4.93 -21.18 -2.38
N LEU A 48 -4.72 -19.87 -2.55
CA LEU A 48 -5.64 -18.86 -2.02
C LEU A 48 -7.02 -18.95 -2.66
N ASN A 49 -7.09 -19.24 -3.96
CA ASN A 49 -8.35 -19.38 -4.66
C ASN A 49 -9.01 -20.73 -4.36
N LEU A 50 -8.24 -21.80 -4.14
CA LEU A 50 -8.78 -23.10 -3.74
C LEU A 50 -9.61 -22.98 -2.45
N PHE A 51 -9.11 -22.24 -1.45
CA PHE A 51 -9.87 -21.95 -0.22
C PHE A 51 -11.12 -21.08 -0.44
N ARG A 52 -11.18 -20.33 -1.55
CA ARG A 52 -12.34 -19.53 -1.97
C ARG A 52 -13.31 -20.32 -2.87
N GLY A 53 -13.01 -21.60 -3.16
CA GLY A 53 -13.80 -22.41 -4.09
C GLY A 53 -13.59 -22.06 -5.57
N VAL A 54 -12.57 -21.26 -5.89
CA VAL A 54 -12.20 -20.91 -7.27
C VAL A 54 -10.91 -21.66 -7.63
N VAL A 55 -10.87 -22.31 -8.78
CA VAL A 55 -9.66 -23.00 -9.23
C VAL A 55 -8.91 -22.11 -10.22
N GLU A 56 -7.69 -21.72 -9.88
CA GLU A 56 -6.79 -20.94 -10.74
C GLU A 56 -5.59 -21.81 -11.13
N PRO A 57 -5.66 -22.57 -12.24
CA PRO A 57 -4.66 -23.61 -12.56
C PRO A 57 -3.38 -23.08 -13.19
N SER A 58 -3.35 -21.80 -13.59
CA SER A 58 -2.28 -21.19 -14.41
C SER A 58 -0.88 -21.29 -13.81
N GLN A 59 -0.76 -21.36 -12.48
CA GLN A 59 0.53 -21.46 -11.78
C GLN A 59 1.01 -22.90 -11.55
N VAL A 60 0.17 -23.90 -11.81
CA VAL A 60 0.43 -25.30 -11.40
C VAL A 60 0.39 -26.26 -12.58
N PHE A 61 -0.42 -25.96 -13.61
CA PHE A 61 -0.66 -26.89 -14.71
C PHE A 61 -0.40 -26.24 -16.09
N PRO A 62 0.35 -26.92 -16.96
CA PRO A 62 1.20 -28.09 -16.69
C PRO A 62 2.33 -27.76 -15.71
N TYR A 63 3.03 -28.79 -15.18
CA TYR A 63 4.17 -28.55 -14.28
C TYR A 63 5.19 -27.63 -15.00
N PRO A 64 5.61 -26.52 -14.37
CA PRO A 64 6.39 -25.52 -15.05
C PRO A 64 7.80 -26.03 -15.35
N ASP A 65 8.19 -25.93 -16.62
CA ASP A 65 9.59 -26.04 -17.03
C ASP A 65 10.15 -24.62 -17.20
N VAL A 66 10.99 -24.21 -16.27
CA VAL A 66 11.44 -22.81 -16.13
C VAL A 66 12.87 -22.59 -16.62
N LEU A 67 13.61 -23.67 -16.89
CA LEU A 67 15.03 -23.59 -17.20
C LEU A 67 15.23 -23.61 -18.72
N THR A 68 16.07 -22.71 -19.23
CA THR A 68 16.58 -22.82 -20.61
C THR A 68 17.62 -23.94 -20.69
N PRO A 69 17.93 -24.48 -21.89
CA PRO A 69 18.94 -25.54 -22.01
C PRO A 69 20.31 -25.10 -21.48
N GLU A 70 20.72 -23.86 -21.72
CA GLU A 70 22.00 -23.32 -21.25
C GLU A 70 22.05 -23.19 -19.72
N GLN A 71 20.92 -22.82 -19.09
CA GLN A 71 20.80 -22.74 -17.63
C GLN A 71 20.87 -24.13 -17.00
N THR A 72 20.22 -25.11 -17.63
CA THR A 72 20.26 -26.52 -17.20
C THR A 72 21.68 -27.07 -17.27
N ASP A 73 22.40 -26.84 -18.37
CA ASP A 73 23.79 -27.30 -18.52
C ASP A 73 24.72 -26.66 -17.48
N THR A 74 24.56 -25.37 -17.23
CA THR A 74 25.34 -24.66 -16.21
C THR A 74 25.07 -25.21 -14.81
N LEU A 75 23.80 -25.49 -14.46
CA LEU A 75 23.45 -26.11 -13.19
C LEU A 75 24.03 -27.52 -13.06
N ASN A 76 24.01 -28.32 -14.13
CA ASN A 76 24.58 -29.66 -14.13
C ASN A 76 26.08 -29.66 -13.79
N MET A 77 26.84 -28.68 -14.29
CA MET A 77 28.27 -28.53 -13.96
C MET A 77 28.52 -28.19 -12.47
N LEU A 78 27.54 -27.58 -11.79
CA LEU A 78 27.65 -27.21 -10.37
C LEU A 78 27.24 -28.35 -9.43
N ILE A 79 26.40 -29.29 -9.88
CA ILE A 79 25.93 -30.41 -9.05
C ILE A 79 27.11 -31.27 -8.57
N ASP A 80 28.00 -31.66 -9.48
CA ASP A 80 29.15 -32.52 -9.19
C ASP A 80 30.10 -31.98 -8.11
N PRO A 81 30.64 -30.74 -8.21
CA PRO A 81 31.54 -30.20 -7.20
C PRO A 81 30.83 -29.97 -5.86
N VAL A 82 29.57 -29.55 -5.86
CA VAL A 82 28.79 -29.33 -4.63
C VAL A 82 28.51 -30.67 -3.94
N SER A 83 28.15 -31.71 -4.68
CA SER A 83 27.92 -33.05 -4.11
C SER A 83 29.18 -33.60 -3.47
N LYS A 84 30.32 -33.54 -4.17
CA LYS A 84 31.64 -33.97 -3.63
C LYS A 84 32.05 -33.19 -2.39
N PHE A 85 31.73 -31.89 -2.33
CA PHE A 85 32.01 -31.06 -1.16
C PHE A 85 31.28 -31.59 0.08
N PHE A 86 30.02 -32.03 -0.05
CA PHE A 86 29.22 -32.54 1.06
C PHE A 86 29.47 -34.03 1.40
N GLU A 87 30.08 -34.81 0.51
CA GLU A 87 30.43 -36.23 0.79
C GLU A 87 31.64 -36.39 1.72
N VAL A 88 32.56 -35.41 1.70
CA VAL A 88 33.83 -35.46 2.45
C VAL A 88 33.76 -34.64 3.74
N SER A 89 32.65 -33.93 3.96
CA SER A 89 32.39 -33.11 5.16
C SER A 89 31.77 -33.89 6.31
#